data_AF-A0A4Z0GK85-F1
#
_entry.id   AF-A0A4Z0GK85-F1
#
_cell.length_a   1.000
_cell.length_b   1.000
_cell.length_c   1.000
_cell.angle_alpha   90.00
_cell.angle_beta   90.00
_cell.angle_gamma   90.00
#
_symmetry.space_group_name_H-M   'P 1'
#
loop_
_entity.id
_entity.type
_entity.pdbx_description
1 polymer ?
#
loop_
_entity_poly.entity_id
_entity_poly.type
_entity_poly.pdbx_seq_one_letter_code
_entity_poly.pdbx_strand_id
1 'polypeptide(L)'
;MGKRKKKLGVLAGLILLGFLIAFFCMKTGQITGYVLKAADTAKVEGQSFRSGLAAGSPIAMEVKKIKTFAVHERQKYVKTQTVFFMKKPETFSEAHTGGEIHLIPGGQSIGVRISTRGVLVVGYHLVSGPDGKLSPGENAGIKIGDVITKINGKPITTIADVRSLVTHVAKSQTLTVDVLRRTASLQKKLIPVKDSEGSLYELGLYIRDSASGIGTMTFYDPETSSYGALGHVISDKDTGQPIIIKTGHIVNSTVQAIDKGAEGKPGEKIAFFSENAANIGSVEKNTPFGIYGHLKGRGMLRSSAWDKGLPAASADEVREGPAQILTVLNGTRVQAFDILILNSVPQKYPATKGLVIKVTDKRLLQSTGGIIQGMSGSPIIQNGKLVGAVTHVFVNDPTCGYGVHIEWMLQEAGMDSSKNQRMQQAAS
;
A
#
# COMPACT_ATOMS: atom_id res chain seq x y z
N MET A 1 -12.15 -58.85 -7.57
CA MET A 1 -11.69 -57.45 -7.77
C MET A 1 -10.22 -57.15 -7.39
N GLY A 2 -9.36 -58.13 -7.11
CA GLY A 2 -7.98 -57.88 -6.65
C GLY A 2 -6.85 -57.81 -7.70
N LYS A 3 -7.06 -58.27 -8.93
CA LYS A 3 -6.01 -58.34 -9.98
C LYS A 3 -5.96 -57.13 -10.94
N ARG A 4 -7.02 -56.32 -11.03
CA ARG A 4 -7.05 -55.10 -11.88
C ARG A 4 -6.36 -53.89 -11.27
N LYS A 5 -6.36 -53.73 -9.93
CA LYS A 5 -5.71 -52.58 -9.27
C LYS A 5 -4.18 -52.64 -9.25
N LYS A 6 -3.57 -53.83 -9.22
CA LYS A 6 -2.10 -53.97 -9.28
C LYS A 6 -1.51 -53.69 -10.68
N LYS A 7 -2.23 -53.99 -11.77
CA LYS A 7 -1.78 -53.65 -13.13
C LYS A 7 -1.86 -52.14 -13.44
N LEU A 8 -2.80 -51.43 -12.84
CA LEU A 8 -2.96 -49.97 -13.05
C LEU A 8 -1.86 -49.15 -12.34
N GLY A 9 -1.44 -49.59 -11.15
CA GLY A 9 -0.35 -48.94 -10.41
C GLY A 9 1.03 -49.10 -11.07
N VAL A 10 1.29 -50.25 -11.69
CA VAL A 10 2.56 -50.50 -12.42
C VAL A 10 2.60 -49.73 -13.75
N LEU A 11 1.46 -49.60 -14.44
CA LEU A 11 1.39 -48.83 -15.69
C LEU A 11 1.50 -47.32 -15.45
N ALA A 12 0.89 -46.79 -14.37
CA ALA A 12 1.03 -45.39 -13.98
C ALA A 12 2.48 -45.07 -13.52
N GLY A 13 3.13 -46.00 -12.82
CA GLY A 13 4.54 -45.85 -12.41
C GLY A 13 5.52 -45.83 -13.59
N LEU A 14 5.30 -46.65 -14.62
CA LEU A 14 6.13 -46.66 -15.83
C LEU A 14 5.92 -45.42 -16.71
N ILE A 15 4.70 -44.88 -16.78
CA ILE A 15 4.43 -43.63 -17.51
C ILE A 15 5.06 -42.44 -16.78
N LEU A 16 5.00 -42.38 -15.45
CA LEU A 16 5.62 -41.30 -14.68
C LEU A 16 7.16 -41.36 -14.74
N LEU A 17 7.74 -42.57 -14.73
CA LEU A 17 9.18 -42.77 -14.89
C LEU A 17 9.64 -42.45 -16.33
N GLY A 18 8.83 -42.78 -17.34
CA GLY A 18 9.06 -42.40 -18.73
C GLY A 18 9.01 -40.88 -18.95
N PHE A 19 8.09 -40.18 -18.29
CA PHE A 19 8.02 -38.70 -18.31
C PHE A 19 9.21 -38.06 -17.59
N LEU A 20 9.66 -38.62 -16.46
CA LEU A 20 10.83 -38.12 -15.72
C LEU A 20 12.13 -38.30 -16.51
N ILE A 21 12.30 -39.41 -17.24
CA ILE A 21 13.47 -39.65 -18.10
C ILE A 21 13.43 -38.77 -19.36
N ALA A 22 12.24 -38.55 -19.95
CA ALA A 22 12.09 -37.63 -21.08
C ALA A 22 12.37 -36.16 -20.69
N PHE A 23 12.00 -35.75 -19.47
CA PHE A 23 12.27 -34.40 -18.97
C PHE A 23 13.76 -34.19 -18.63
N PHE A 24 14.49 -35.25 -18.30
CA PHE A 24 15.94 -35.20 -18.02
C PHE A 24 16.83 -35.28 -19.27
N CYS A 25 16.27 -35.64 -20.44
CA CYS A 25 17.03 -35.76 -21.70
C CYS A 25 16.80 -34.63 -22.73
N MET A 26 15.95 -33.63 -22.46
CA MET A 26 15.75 -32.52 -23.39
C MET A 26 16.64 -31.33 -23.05
N LYS A 27 17.65 -31.09 -23.90
CA LYS A 27 18.42 -29.84 -23.90
C LYS A 27 17.46 -28.64 -24.04
N THR A 28 17.70 -27.62 -23.22
CA THR A 28 16.96 -26.36 -23.02
C THR A 28 16.66 -25.51 -24.26
N GLY A 29 17.02 -25.96 -25.48
CA GLY A 29 16.82 -25.23 -26.73
C GLY A 29 15.59 -25.61 -27.56
N GLN A 30 14.89 -26.72 -27.27
CA GLN A 30 13.78 -27.20 -28.12
C GLN A 30 12.37 -26.87 -27.62
N ILE A 31 12.20 -26.41 -26.37
CA ILE A 31 10.88 -26.04 -25.81
C ILE A 31 10.43 -24.64 -26.28
N THR A 32 11.38 -23.74 -26.58
CA THR A 32 11.09 -22.42 -27.17
C THR A 32 10.54 -22.49 -28.59
N GLY A 33 10.93 -23.49 -29.37
CA GLY A 33 10.49 -23.63 -30.77
C GLY A 33 9.03 -24.06 -30.95
N TYR A 34 8.50 -24.88 -30.03
CA TYR A 34 7.12 -25.38 -30.13
C TYR A 34 6.08 -24.38 -29.61
N VAL A 35 6.42 -23.58 -28.60
CA VAL A 35 5.53 -22.54 -28.07
C VAL A 35 5.37 -21.36 -29.04
N LEU A 36 6.44 -21.00 -29.77
CA LEU A 36 6.37 -19.96 -30.81
C LEU A 36 5.54 -20.38 -32.03
N LYS A 37 5.58 -21.66 -32.43
CA LYS A 37 4.79 -22.16 -33.58
C LYS A 37 3.29 -22.32 -33.29
N ALA A 38 2.90 -22.47 -32.02
CA ALA A 38 1.49 -22.53 -31.61
C ALA A 38 0.84 -21.14 -31.48
N ALA A 39 1.64 -20.07 -31.37
CA ALA A 39 1.15 -18.70 -31.27
C ALA A 39 0.78 -18.08 -32.63
N ASP A 40 1.26 -18.64 -33.75
CA ASP A 40 1.09 -18.07 -35.10
C ASP A 40 -0.15 -18.59 -35.87
N THR A 41 -0.93 -19.54 -35.33
CA THR A 41 -2.07 -20.15 -36.07
C THR A 41 -3.46 -19.94 -35.48
N ALA A 42 -3.66 -19.01 -34.54
CA ALA A 42 -5.00 -18.64 -34.08
C ALA A 42 -5.44 -17.29 -34.66
N LYS A 43 -6.00 -17.31 -35.88
CA LYS A 43 -6.76 -16.19 -36.46
C LYS A 43 -8.25 -16.46 -36.28
N VAL A 44 -8.92 -15.73 -35.38
CA VAL A 44 -10.37 -15.46 -35.43
C VAL A 44 -10.63 -14.02 -34.94
N GLU A 45 -11.00 -13.18 -35.90
CA GLU A 45 -11.82 -11.96 -35.92
C GLU A 45 -11.87 -10.97 -34.71
N GLY A 46 -11.44 -9.72 -34.97
CA GLY A 46 -12.13 -8.52 -34.46
C GLY A 46 -11.41 -7.67 -33.39
N GLN A 47 -10.74 -6.59 -33.85
CA GLN A 47 -10.18 -5.45 -33.10
C GLN A 47 -8.81 -5.62 -32.40
N SER A 48 -7.78 -5.09 -33.06
CA SER A 48 -6.41 -4.96 -32.59
C SER A 48 -6.23 -3.75 -31.64
N PHE A 49 -5.87 -3.98 -30.39
CA PHE A 49 -5.25 -2.94 -29.55
C PHE A 49 -3.72 -3.01 -29.73
N ARG A 50 -3.18 -2.16 -30.61
CA ARG A 50 -1.73 -1.93 -30.70
C ARG A 50 -1.32 -0.89 -29.65
N SER A 51 -0.76 -1.34 -28.54
CA SER A 51 0.07 -0.50 -27.66
C SER A 51 1.52 -0.98 -27.70
N GLY A 52 2.14 -0.88 -28.87
CA GLY A 52 3.59 -0.88 -28.94
C GLY A 52 4.09 0.40 -28.26
N LEU A 53 4.73 0.27 -27.09
CA LEU A 53 5.56 1.35 -26.54
C LEU A 53 6.57 1.73 -27.61
N ALA A 54 6.38 2.91 -28.23
CA ALA A 54 7.31 3.44 -29.21
C ALA A 54 8.71 3.49 -28.58
N ALA A 55 9.73 3.08 -29.35
CA ALA A 55 11.11 2.90 -28.91
C ALA A 55 11.83 4.18 -28.41
N GLY A 56 11.11 5.29 -28.21
CA GLY A 56 11.58 6.55 -27.64
C GLY A 56 10.70 7.12 -26.52
N SER A 57 9.75 6.35 -25.98
CA SER A 57 8.98 6.80 -24.80
C SER A 57 9.92 6.98 -23.58
N PRO A 58 9.75 8.03 -22.76
CA PRO A 58 10.53 8.21 -21.52
C PRO A 58 10.52 6.97 -20.62
N ILE A 59 9.39 6.25 -20.58
CA ILE A 59 9.23 5.02 -19.80
C ILE A 59 10.05 3.87 -20.41
N ALA A 60 10.08 3.75 -21.75
CA ALA A 60 10.88 2.75 -22.44
C ALA A 60 12.39 3.01 -22.28
N MET A 61 12.81 4.28 -22.25
CA MET A 61 14.19 4.67 -21.97
C MET A 61 14.60 4.35 -20.53
N GLU A 62 13.74 4.60 -19.56
CA GLU A 62 14.01 4.31 -18.14
C GLU A 62 14.13 2.81 -17.90
N VAL A 63 13.24 2.00 -18.48
CA VAL A 63 13.30 0.53 -18.42
C VAL A 63 14.57 0.00 -19.10
N LYS A 64 15.02 0.63 -20.19
CA LYS A 64 16.26 0.25 -20.89
C LYS A 64 17.51 0.61 -20.10
N LYS A 65 17.52 1.76 -19.40
CA LYS A 65 18.59 2.12 -18.44
C LYS A 65 18.68 1.12 -17.29
N ILE A 66 17.54 0.75 -16.69
CA ILE A 66 17.48 -0.23 -15.59
C ILE A 66 17.99 -1.62 -16.05
N LYS A 67 17.60 -2.08 -17.25
CA LYS A 67 18.10 -3.35 -17.81
C LYS A 67 19.61 -3.31 -18.10
N THR A 68 20.13 -2.17 -18.57
CA THR A 68 21.56 -2.01 -18.88
C THR A 68 22.41 -1.99 -17.59
N PHE A 69 21.91 -1.34 -16.53
CA PHE A 69 22.54 -1.32 -15.21
C PHE A 69 22.60 -2.72 -14.58
N ALA A 70 21.50 -3.48 -14.65
CA ALA A 70 21.43 -4.85 -14.11
C ALA A 70 22.40 -5.84 -14.79
N VAL A 71 22.73 -5.61 -16.07
CA VAL A 71 23.71 -6.43 -16.81
C VAL A 71 25.15 -6.04 -16.43
N HIS A 72 25.43 -4.75 -16.22
CA HIS A 72 26.76 -4.27 -15.81
C HIS A 72 27.11 -4.63 -14.35
N GLU A 73 26.15 -4.56 -13.44
CA GLU A 73 26.32 -4.97 -12.02
C GLU A 73 26.58 -6.48 -11.88
N ARG A 74 25.91 -7.32 -12.70
CA ARG A 74 26.13 -8.78 -12.69
C ARG A 74 27.57 -9.19 -13.00
N GLN A 75 28.32 -8.40 -13.76
CA GLN A 75 29.73 -8.70 -14.07
C GLN A 75 30.69 -8.29 -12.95
N LYS A 76 30.35 -7.28 -12.14
CA LYS A 76 31.16 -6.88 -10.97
C LYS A 76 30.89 -7.77 -9.74
N TYR A 77 29.65 -8.23 -9.56
CA TYR A 77 29.24 -8.98 -8.37
C TYR A 77 29.79 -10.42 -8.25
N VAL A 78 30.35 -10.99 -9.33
CA VAL A 78 30.93 -12.34 -9.29
C VAL A 78 32.34 -12.37 -8.66
N LYS A 79 33.00 -11.22 -8.45
CA LYS A 79 34.40 -11.17 -7.96
C LYS A 79 34.59 -10.84 -6.47
N THR A 80 33.54 -10.55 -5.70
CA THR A 80 33.71 -10.15 -4.29
C THR A 80 32.76 -10.91 -3.37
N GLN A 81 32.99 -12.22 -3.22
CA GLN A 81 32.53 -12.95 -2.04
C GLN A 81 33.69 -13.03 -1.05
N THR A 82 33.77 -12.03 -0.17
CA THR A 82 34.45 -12.19 1.12
C THR A 82 33.53 -11.68 2.21
N VAL A 83 33.32 -12.57 3.18
CA VAL A 83 32.47 -12.48 4.37
C VAL A 83 32.55 -11.11 5.05
N PHE A 84 31.42 -10.41 5.18
CA PHE A 84 31.28 -9.28 6.12
C PHE A 84 30.51 -9.76 7.35
N PHE A 85 31.24 -10.06 8.42
CA PHE A 85 30.71 -10.06 9.77
C PHE A 85 30.44 -8.61 10.18
N MET A 86 29.31 -8.37 10.86
CA MET A 86 28.97 -7.06 11.45
C MET A 86 30.12 -6.56 12.32
N LYS A 87 30.81 -5.52 11.87
CA LYS A 87 31.72 -4.74 12.71
C LYS A 87 30.87 -3.73 13.50
N LYS A 88 31.20 -3.54 14.79
CA LYS A 88 30.57 -2.53 15.67
C LYS A 88 30.53 -1.15 15.00
N PRO A 89 29.52 -0.31 15.28
CA PRO A 89 29.48 1.05 14.77
C PRO A 89 30.69 1.83 15.31
N GLU A 90 31.52 2.34 14.40
CA GLU A 90 32.61 3.25 14.72
C GLU A 90 32.01 4.60 15.13
N THR A 91 32.45 5.12 16.27
CA THR A 91 32.03 6.41 16.83
C THR A 91 32.59 7.54 15.97
N PHE A 92 31.74 8.29 15.29
CA PHE A 92 32.11 9.55 14.65
C PHE A 92 31.81 10.73 15.57
N SER A 93 32.82 11.59 15.71
CA SER A 93 32.82 12.83 16.48
C SER A 93 31.90 13.88 15.85
N GLU A 94 31.14 14.56 16.72
CA GLU A 94 30.11 15.54 16.39
C GLU A 94 30.68 16.85 15.83
N ALA A 95 30.03 17.37 14.79
CA ALA A 95 30.03 18.79 14.46
C ALA A 95 28.56 19.24 14.39
N HIS A 96 28.10 19.83 15.50
CA HIS A 96 26.71 20.26 15.70
C HIS A 96 26.39 21.51 14.89
N THR A 97 25.44 21.40 13.96
CA THR A 97 24.71 22.54 13.37
C THR A 97 23.24 22.14 13.11
N GLY A 98 22.31 22.67 13.92
CA GLY A 98 20.85 22.46 13.79
C GLY A 98 20.37 21.08 14.25
N GLY A 99 19.53 21.01 15.29
CA GLY A 99 19.19 19.76 15.98
C GLY A 99 18.71 18.64 15.05
N GLU A 100 19.49 17.56 14.95
CA GLU A 100 19.15 16.37 14.19
C GLU A 100 17.94 15.65 14.82
N ILE A 101 16.88 15.48 14.03
CA ILE A 101 15.68 14.75 14.47
C ILE A 101 16.01 13.26 14.56
N HIS A 102 15.88 12.70 15.77
CA HIS A 102 16.10 11.28 16.04
C HIS A 102 14.76 10.55 16.20
N LEU A 103 14.57 9.47 15.44
CA LEU A 103 13.31 8.74 15.37
C LEU A 103 13.53 7.25 15.61
N ILE A 104 12.60 6.60 16.29
CA ILE A 104 12.63 5.14 16.41
C ILE A 104 12.08 4.56 15.11
N PRO A 105 12.85 3.78 14.33
CA PRO A 105 12.32 3.10 13.17
C PRO A 105 11.32 2.03 13.64
N GLY A 106 10.15 2.01 13.00
CA GLY A 106 9.08 1.07 13.33
C GLY A 106 9.32 -0.30 12.72
N GLY A 107 8.66 -0.55 11.59
CA GLY A 107 8.61 -1.85 10.91
C GLY A 107 7.50 -2.79 11.40
N GLN A 108 6.80 -2.45 12.48
CA GLN A 108 5.70 -3.26 13.02
C GLN A 108 4.49 -3.24 12.07
N SER A 109 3.80 -4.39 11.98
CA SER A 109 2.49 -4.49 11.34
C SER A 109 1.44 -3.82 12.22
N ILE A 110 0.65 -2.92 11.64
CA ILE A 110 -0.44 -2.21 12.31
C ILE A 110 -1.76 -2.45 11.58
N GLY A 111 -2.84 -2.59 12.35
CA GLY A 111 -4.19 -2.47 11.82
C GLY A 111 -4.60 -1.00 11.86
N VAL A 112 -5.21 -0.52 10.80
CA VAL A 112 -5.71 0.85 10.69
C VAL A 112 -7.23 0.79 10.58
N ARG A 113 -7.93 1.59 11.39
CA ARG A 113 -9.38 1.77 11.35
C ARG A 113 -9.72 3.24 11.25
N ILE A 114 -10.51 3.59 10.24
CA ILE A 114 -10.86 4.97 9.92
C ILE A 114 -12.36 5.08 9.77
N SER A 115 -12.93 6.11 10.39
CA SER A 115 -14.28 6.58 10.13
C SER A 115 -14.21 7.82 9.25
N THR A 116 -15.05 7.86 8.23
CA THR A 116 -15.09 8.95 7.26
C THR A 116 -15.88 10.15 7.81
N ARG A 117 -15.62 11.35 7.27
CA ARG A 117 -16.30 12.60 7.71
C ARG A 117 -17.81 12.61 7.47
N GLY A 118 -18.24 11.90 6.44
CA GLY A 118 -19.62 11.62 6.11
C GLY A 118 -19.67 10.27 5.40
N VAL A 119 -20.76 9.96 4.72
CA VAL A 119 -20.93 8.65 4.07
C VAL A 119 -20.50 8.72 2.61
N LEU A 120 -19.46 7.98 2.23
CA LEU A 120 -18.91 7.92 0.87
C LEU A 120 -19.81 7.10 -0.05
N VAL A 121 -20.09 7.61 -1.24
CA VAL A 121 -20.79 6.90 -2.32
C VAL A 121 -19.78 6.11 -3.16
N VAL A 122 -19.90 4.79 -3.15
CA VAL A 122 -18.96 3.87 -3.83
C VAL A 122 -19.57 3.21 -5.07
N GLY A 123 -20.87 3.36 -5.30
CA GLY A 123 -21.55 2.78 -6.45
C GLY A 123 -23.05 3.01 -6.43
N TYR A 124 -23.73 2.35 -7.37
CA TYR A 124 -25.18 2.44 -7.54
C TYR A 124 -25.79 1.05 -7.61
N HIS A 125 -27.05 0.94 -7.20
CA HIS A 125 -27.88 -0.21 -7.46
C HIS A 125 -29.28 0.23 -7.86
N LEU A 126 -29.96 -0.65 -8.59
CA LEU A 126 -31.33 -0.44 -9.01
C LEU A 126 -32.30 -0.86 -7.90
N VAL A 127 -33.27 0.00 -7.64
CA VAL A 127 -34.41 -0.23 -6.76
C VAL A 127 -35.64 -0.48 -7.63
N SER A 128 -36.43 -1.51 -7.31
CA SER A 128 -37.65 -1.83 -8.07
C SER A 128 -38.79 -0.95 -7.57
N GLY A 129 -39.08 0.13 -8.30
CA GLY A 129 -40.17 1.05 -7.99
C GLY A 129 -41.45 0.76 -8.79
N PRO A 130 -42.54 1.48 -8.51
CA PRO A 130 -43.81 1.35 -9.25
C PRO A 130 -43.68 1.60 -10.76
N ASP A 131 -42.78 2.52 -11.14
CA ASP A 131 -42.56 2.95 -12.53
C ASP A 131 -41.38 2.23 -13.20
N GLY A 132 -40.87 1.16 -12.58
CA GLY A 132 -39.74 0.37 -13.07
C GLY A 132 -38.50 0.44 -12.17
N LYS A 133 -37.37 -0.04 -12.69
CA LYS A 133 -36.10 -0.11 -11.96
C LYS A 133 -35.29 1.17 -12.16
N LEU A 134 -34.88 1.81 -11.06
CA LEU A 134 -34.07 3.03 -11.09
C LEU A 134 -33.09 3.12 -9.92
N SER A 135 -32.06 3.96 -10.04
CA SER A 135 -31.23 4.40 -8.91
C SER A 135 -31.59 5.85 -8.53
N PRO A 136 -32.33 6.08 -7.43
CA PRO A 136 -32.74 7.43 -7.03
C PRO A 136 -31.59 8.41 -6.83
N GLY A 137 -30.50 7.95 -6.22
CA GLY A 137 -29.31 8.76 -5.95
C GLY A 137 -28.55 9.11 -7.22
N GLU A 138 -28.40 8.17 -8.14
CA GLU A 138 -27.80 8.44 -9.45
C GLU A 138 -28.64 9.46 -10.24
N ASN A 139 -29.96 9.27 -10.28
CA ASN A 139 -30.90 10.19 -10.93
C ASN A 139 -30.89 11.60 -10.31
N ALA A 140 -30.64 11.70 -9.00
CA ALA A 140 -30.43 12.97 -8.30
C ALA A 140 -29.08 13.64 -8.63
N GLY A 141 -28.24 13.01 -9.45
CA GLY A 141 -26.92 13.51 -9.85
C GLY A 141 -25.85 13.38 -8.76
N ILE A 142 -26.05 12.47 -7.80
CA ILE A 142 -25.02 12.06 -6.83
C ILE A 142 -24.03 11.14 -7.54
N LYS A 143 -22.75 11.43 -7.39
CA LYS A 143 -21.66 10.76 -8.11
C LYS A 143 -20.87 9.82 -7.20
N ILE A 144 -20.32 8.75 -7.77
CA ILE A 144 -19.29 7.95 -7.10
C ILE A 144 -18.15 8.88 -6.66
N GLY A 145 -17.75 8.75 -5.40
CA GLY A 145 -16.78 9.65 -4.74
C GLY A 145 -17.39 10.85 -4.01
N ASP A 146 -18.69 11.10 -4.14
CA ASP A 146 -19.37 12.09 -3.30
C ASP A 146 -19.40 11.59 -1.84
N VAL A 147 -19.19 12.51 -0.89
CA VAL A 147 -19.38 12.24 0.55
C VAL A 147 -20.65 12.93 1.01
N ILE A 148 -21.67 12.15 1.38
CA ILE A 148 -22.92 12.64 1.96
C ILE A 148 -22.62 13.17 3.36
N THR A 149 -22.86 14.46 3.59
CA THR A 149 -22.56 15.13 4.86
C THR A 149 -23.81 15.54 5.62
N LYS A 150 -24.93 15.77 4.93
CA LYS A 150 -26.23 16.05 5.56
C LYS A 150 -27.39 15.49 4.74
N ILE A 151 -28.48 15.14 5.43
CA ILE A 151 -29.79 14.87 4.83
C ILE A 151 -30.83 15.70 5.59
N ASN A 152 -31.62 16.51 4.88
CA ASN A 152 -32.61 17.44 5.44
C ASN A 152 -32.01 18.33 6.56
N GLY A 153 -30.79 18.84 6.33
CA GLY A 153 -30.05 19.66 7.28
C GLY A 153 -29.46 18.92 8.47
N LYS A 154 -29.80 17.63 8.69
CA LYS A 154 -29.23 16.81 9.76
C LYS A 154 -27.88 16.22 9.35
N PRO A 155 -26.84 16.33 10.19
CA PRO A 155 -25.52 15.75 9.91
C PRO A 155 -25.59 14.24 9.68
N ILE A 156 -24.82 13.77 8.69
CA ILE A 156 -24.63 12.37 8.37
C ILE A 156 -23.18 12.00 8.59
N THR A 157 -22.95 10.99 9.43
CA THR A 157 -21.62 10.49 9.75
C THR A 157 -21.52 8.99 9.64
N THR A 158 -22.64 8.27 9.77
CA THR A 158 -22.72 6.81 9.69
C THR A 158 -23.81 6.35 8.72
N ILE A 159 -23.72 5.11 8.27
CA ILE A 159 -24.78 4.45 7.51
C ILE A 159 -26.07 4.36 8.34
N ALA A 160 -25.96 4.23 9.67
CA ALA A 160 -27.12 4.23 10.56
C ALA A 160 -27.86 5.58 10.55
N ASP A 161 -27.14 6.69 10.48
CA ASP A 161 -27.72 8.04 10.35
C ASP A 161 -28.57 8.11 9.07
N VAL A 162 -28.00 7.67 7.94
CA VAL A 162 -28.71 7.62 6.65
C VAL A 162 -29.96 6.75 6.76
N ARG A 163 -29.83 5.54 7.29
CA ARG A 163 -30.96 4.61 7.45
C ARG A 163 -32.06 5.28 8.27
N SER A 164 -31.75 5.80 9.44
CA SER A 164 -32.75 6.43 10.33
C SER A 164 -33.53 7.55 9.64
N LEU A 165 -32.90 8.32 8.75
CA LEU A 165 -33.55 9.43 8.05
C LEU A 165 -34.32 9.01 6.80
N VAL A 166 -33.95 7.90 6.18
CA VAL A 166 -34.63 7.38 5.00
C VAL A 166 -35.80 6.47 5.38
N THR A 167 -35.72 5.75 6.50
CA THR A 167 -36.77 4.80 6.91
C THR A 167 -38.10 5.47 7.27
N HIS A 168 -38.07 6.70 7.77
CA HIS A 168 -39.24 7.44 8.26
C HIS A 168 -39.76 8.50 7.27
N VAL A 169 -39.36 8.44 6.00
CA VAL A 169 -39.83 9.39 4.99
C VAL A 169 -41.26 9.08 4.59
N ALA A 170 -42.07 10.12 4.45
CA ALA A 170 -43.41 9.99 3.86
C ALA A 170 -43.30 9.61 2.37
N LYS A 171 -44.38 9.03 1.83
CA LYS A 171 -44.43 8.67 0.41
C LYS A 171 -44.14 9.89 -0.47
N SER A 172 -43.21 9.73 -1.41
CA SER A 172 -42.78 10.77 -2.35
C SER A 172 -42.14 12.01 -1.70
N GLN A 173 -41.69 11.92 -0.45
CA GLN A 173 -40.98 13.02 0.20
C GLN A 173 -39.62 13.24 -0.46
N THR A 174 -39.37 14.47 -0.92
CA THR A 174 -38.05 14.86 -1.43
C THR A 174 -37.10 15.11 -0.27
N LEU A 175 -35.96 14.43 -0.28
CA LEU A 175 -34.83 14.67 0.59
C LEU A 175 -33.90 15.72 0.00
N THR A 176 -33.43 16.63 0.85
CA THR A 176 -32.33 17.54 0.53
C THR A 176 -31.03 16.91 1.03
N VAL A 177 -30.12 16.57 0.11
CA VAL A 177 -28.88 15.84 0.41
C VAL A 177 -27.69 16.75 0.12
N ASP A 178 -26.92 17.08 1.15
CA ASP A 178 -25.68 17.84 0.99
C ASP A 178 -24.52 16.88 0.79
N VAL A 179 -23.82 17.01 -0.33
CA VAL A 179 -22.66 16.20 -0.70
C VAL A 179 -21.41 17.05 -0.85
N LEU A 180 -20.29 16.54 -0.36
CA LEU A 180 -18.97 17.08 -0.66
C LEU A 180 -18.40 16.33 -1.87
N ARG A 181 -18.15 17.07 -2.95
CA ARG A 181 -17.50 16.57 -4.16
C ARG A 181 -16.16 17.24 -4.31
N ARG A 182 -15.06 16.49 -4.08
CA ARG A 182 -13.71 17.05 -3.92
C ARG A 182 -13.70 18.08 -2.78
N THR A 183 -13.68 19.37 -3.11
CA THR A 183 -13.70 20.50 -2.15
C THR A 183 -15.00 21.29 -2.18
N ALA A 184 -15.91 21.01 -3.13
CA ALA A 184 -17.13 21.75 -3.32
C ALA A 184 -18.30 21.10 -2.56
N SER A 185 -19.02 21.90 -1.77
CA SER A 185 -20.28 21.50 -1.16
C SER A 185 -21.42 21.71 -2.15
N LEU A 186 -22.16 20.65 -2.47
CA LEU A 186 -23.28 20.67 -3.41
C LEU A 186 -24.54 20.17 -2.69
N GLN A 187 -25.68 20.76 -3.03
CA GLN A 187 -26.97 20.29 -2.54
C GLN A 187 -27.75 19.60 -3.67
N LYS A 188 -28.30 18.42 -3.37
CA LYS A 188 -29.07 17.58 -4.29
C LYS A 188 -30.47 17.33 -3.74
N LYS A 189 -31.44 17.20 -4.64
CA LYS A 189 -32.80 16.78 -4.31
C LYS A 189 -32.95 15.32 -4.73
N LEU A 190 -33.29 14.46 -3.78
CA LEU A 190 -33.39 13.01 -3.99
C LEU A 190 -34.76 12.55 -3.49
N ILE A 191 -35.48 11.78 -4.30
CA ILE A 191 -36.75 11.17 -3.90
C ILE A 191 -36.50 9.67 -3.69
N PRO A 192 -36.47 9.17 -2.45
CA PRO A 192 -36.24 7.76 -2.18
C PRO A 192 -37.36 6.91 -2.80
N VAL A 193 -37.01 5.70 -3.24
CA VAL A 193 -37.98 4.76 -3.80
C VAL A 193 -38.18 3.61 -2.83
N LYS A 194 -39.43 3.25 -2.59
CA LYS A 194 -39.76 2.05 -1.82
C LYS A 194 -39.62 0.84 -2.74
N ASP A 195 -38.80 -0.11 -2.36
CA ASP A 195 -38.63 -1.34 -3.13
C ASP A 195 -39.93 -2.16 -3.14
N SER A 196 -40.26 -2.77 -4.28
CA SER A 196 -41.49 -3.54 -4.46
C SER A 196 -41.55 -4.80 -3.59
N GLU A 197 -40.39 -5.33 -3.20
CA GLU A 197 -40.25 -6.50 -2.32
C GLU A 197 -40.00 -6.10 -0.85
N GLY A 198 -39.68 -4.83 -0.60
CA GLY A 198 -39.26 -4.30 0.71
C GLY A 198 -40.27 -3.35 1.37
N SER A 199 -40.15 -3.20 2.69
CA SER A 199 -40.91 -2.20 3.46
C SER A 199 -40.21 -0.84 3.56
N LEU A 200 -38.94 -0.76 3.17
CA LEU A 200 -38.06 0.40 3.40
C LEU A 200 -37.87 1.21 2.12
N TYR A 201 -37.65 2.52 2.30
CA TYR A 201 -37.21 3.38 1.22
C TYR A 201 -35.71 3.23 1.01
N GLU A 202 -35.30 3.28 -0.25
CA GLU A 202 -33.92 3.14 -0.68
C GLU A 202 -33.47 4.33 -1.54
N LEU A 203 -32.18 4.60 -1.46
CA LEU A 203 -31.52 5.65 -2.24
C LEU A 203 -30.91 5.11 -3.54
N GLY A 204 -30.81 3.80 -3.74
CA GLY A 204 -30.12 3.20 -4.89
C GLY A 204 -28.61 3.48 -4.92
N LEU A 205 -27.99 3.68 -3.76
CA LEU A 205 -26.56 3.98 -3.61
C LEU A 205 -25.88 2.88 -2.80
N TYR A 206 -24.72 2.42 -3.27
CA TYR A 206 -23.76 1.74 -2.42
C TYR A 206 -22.96 2.78 -1.64
N ILE A 207 -22.97 2.65 -0.32
CA ILE A 207 -22.40 3.62 0.60
C ILE A 207 -21.48 2.99 1.63
N ARG A 208 -20.47 3.74 2.08
CA ARG A 208 -19.46 3.32 3.05
C ARG A 208 -19.11 4.46 4.01
N ASP A 209 -19.02 4.21 5.31
CA ASP A 209 -18.70 5.20 6.35
C ASP A 209 -17.37 4.92 7.09
N SER A 210 -16.67 3.87 6.68
CA SER A 210 -15.46 3.40 7.32
C SER A 210 -14.55 2.64 6.38
N ALA A 211 -13.27 2.61 6.72
CA ALA A 211 -12.27 1.79 6.04
C ALA A 211 -11.34 1.15 7.06
N SER A 212 -10.87 -0.06 6.74
CA SER A 212 -9.91 -0.79 7.55
C SER A 212 -8.88 -1.47 6.67
N GLY A 213 -7.67 -1.63 7.18
CA GLY A 213 -6.59 -2.25 6.43
C GLY A 213 -5.36 -2.54 7.29
N ILE A 214 -4.37 -3.15 6.65
CA ILE A 214 -3.08 -3.47 7.26
C ILE A 214 -2.02 -2.52 6.70
N GLY A 215 -1.19 -2.01 7.60
CA GLY A 215 -0.07 -1.14 7.27
C GLY A 215 1.19 -1.52 8.01
N THR A 216 2.28 -0.83 7.70
CA THR A 216 3.51 -0.87 8.49
C THR A 216 3.77 0.50 9.11
N MET A 217 4.09 0.50 10.40
CA MET A 217 4.60 1.67 11.11
C MET A 217 5.97 2.07 10.52
N THR A 218 6.16 3.32 10.13
CA THR A 218 7.43 3.78 9.59
C THR A 218 8.35 4.25 10.69
N PHE A 219 7.89 5.21 11.48
CA PHE A 219 8.67 5.79 12.56
C PHE A 219 7.76 6.26 13.68
N TYR A 220 8.32 6.43 14.86
CA TYR A 220 7.70 7.23 15.90
C TYR A 220 8.75 8.02 16.67
N ASP A 221 8.33 9.17 17.18
CA ASP A 221 9.10 10.02 18.08
C ASP A 221 8.73 9.69 19.54
N PRO A 222 9.67 9.24 20.38
CA PRO A 222 9.40 8.94 21.78
C PRO A 222 9.11 10.18 22.63
N GLU A 223 9.51 11.38 22.21
CA GLU A 223 9.31 12.62 22.95
C GLU A 223 7.88 13.14 22.79
N THR A 224 7.44 13.32 21.54
CA THR A 224 6.10 13.84 21.22
C THR A 224 5.03 12.75 21.10
N SER A 225 5.44 11.47 21.06
CA SER A 225 4.59 10.33 20.70
C SER A 225 4.01 10.39 19.28
N SER A 226 4.41 11.35 18.45
CA SER A 226 3.92 11.41 17.07
C SER A 226 4.53 10.27 16.25
N TYR A 227 3.79 9.80 15.26
CA TYR A 227 4.24 8.73 14.38
C TYR A 227 3.84 8.97 12.93
N GLY A 228 4.54 8.29 12.02
CA GLY A 228 4.18 8.17 10.61
C GLY A 228 4.11 6.71 10.17
N ALA A 229 3.14 6.37 9.31
CA ALA A 229 2.96 5.03 8.77
C ALA A 229 2.51 5.03 7.30
N LEU A 230 2.60 3.86 6.65
CA LEU A 230 2.23 3.58 5.26
C LEU A 230 3.10 4.24 4.17
N GLY A 231 3.46 5.51 4.28
CA GLY A 231 4.19 6.19 3.20
C GLY A 231 3.31 6.58 1.99
N HIS A 232 2.00 6.29 2.02
CA HIS A 232 1.04 6.74 1.00
C HIS A 232 -0.36 6.99 1.58
N VAL A 233 -1.20 7.67 0.80
CA VAL A 233 -2.60 7.95 1.13
C VAL A 233 -3.46 6.68 1.21
N ILE A 234 -4.32 6.59 2.22
CA ILE A 234 -5.39 5.59 2.26
C ILE A 234 -6.52 6.08 1.35
N SER A 235 -6.79 5.29 0.32
CA SER A 235 -7.85 5.56 -0.65
C SER A 235 -8.90 4.46 -0.58
N ASP A 236 -10.13 4.82 -0.93
CA ASP A 236 -11.19 3.85 -1.11
C ASP A 236 -10.90 2.97 -2.33
N LYS A 237 -11.06 1.66 -2.19
CA LYS A 237 -10.69 0.68 -3.22
C LYS A 237 -11.53 0.79 -4.49
N ASP A 238 -12.79 1.19 -4.34
CA ASP A 238 -13.76 1.21 -5.44
C ASP A 238 -13.70 2.52 -6.22
N THR A 239 -13.48 3.65 -5.51
CA THR A 239 -13.44 4.99 -6.11
C THR A 239 -12.03 5.50 -6.42
N GLY A 240 -11.00 4.93 -5.80
CA GLY A 240 -9.63 5.43 -5.83
C GLY A 240 -9.42 6.77 -5.14
N GLN A 241 -10.44 7.33 -4.48
CA GLN A 241 -10.35 8.65 -3.85
C GLN A 241 -9.78 8.56 -2.44
N PRO A 242 -8.98 9.58 -2.02
CA PRO A 242 -8.52 9.70 -0.64
C PRO A 242 -9.68 9.73 0.35
N ILE A 243 -9.54 8.95 1.42
CA ILE A 243 -10.53 8.95 2.50
C ILE A 243 -10.37 10.21 3.35
N ILE A 244 -11.46 10.99 3.47
CA ILE A 244 -11.53 12.15 4.37
C ILE A 244 -11.82 11.66 5.78
N ILE A 245 -10.80 11.65 6.62
CA ILE A 245 -10.87 11.16 8.00
C ILE A 245 -11.69 12.11 8.88
N LYS A 246 -12.58 11.54 9.68
CA LYS A 246 -13.16 12.21 10.87
C LYS A 246 -12.35 11.85 12.11
N THR A 247 -12.22 10.55 12.32
CA THR A 247 -11.51 9.92 13.42
C THR A 247 -10.91 8.62 12.90
N GLY A 248 -9.79 8.22 13.46
CA GLY A 248 -9.25 6.89 13.23
C GLY A 248 -8.34 6.49 14.35
N HIS A 249 -8.01 5.20 14.37
CA HIS A 249 -7.10 4.64 15.34
C HIS A 249 -6.30 3.51 14.72
N ILE A 250 -5.12 3.29 15.30
CA ILE A 250 -4.30 2.14 14.99
C ILE A 250 -4.40 1.11 16.12
N VAL A 251 -4.22 -0.14 15.74
CA VAL A 251 -4.20 -1.30 16.64
C VAL A 251 -3.05 -2.21 16.30
N ASN A 252 -2.64 -3.05 17.24
CA ASN A 252 -1.65 -4.09 16.97
C ASN A 252 -2.21 -5.12 15.98
N SER A 253 -1.39 -5.50 15.00
CA SER A 253 -1.71 -6.53 14.02
C SER A 253 -0.69 -7.66 14.08
N THR A 254 -1.15 -8.89 13.94
CA THR A 254 -0.31 -10.09 13.89
C THR A 254 -0.36 -10.69 12.49
N VAL A 255 0.80 -10.83 11.85
CA VAL A 255 0.95 -11.49 10.55
C VAL A 255 0.85 -13.00 10.76
N GLN A 256 -0.13 -13.65 10.15
CA GLN A 256 -0.33 -15.10 10.25
C GLN A 256 0.32 -15.85 9.10
N ALA A 257 0.22 -15.29 7.90
CA ALA A 257 0.73 -15.88 6.68
C ALA A 257 1.09 -14.82 5.65
N ILE A 258 1.75 -15.26 4.58
CA ILE A 258 2.08 -14.45 3.41
C ILE A 258 1.45 -15.12 2.19
N ASP A 259 0.63 -14.38 1.44
CA ASP A 259 0.35 -14.75 0.04
C ASP A 259 1.49 -14.23 -0.82
N LYS A 260 2.18 -15.14 -1.50
CA LYS A 260 3.40 -14.84 -2.23
C LYS A 260 3.06 -14.08 -3.51
N GLY A 261 3.78 -12.98 -3.73
CA GLY A 261 3.69 -12.19 -4.95
C GLY A 261 4.38 -12.87 -6.13
N ALA A 262 3.86 -12.62 -7.33
CA ALA A 262 4.44 -13.03 -8.60
C ALA A 262 4.30 -11.90 -9.63
N GLU A 263 4.97 -12.01 -10.77
CA GLU A 263 4.80 -11.07 -11.88
C GLU A 263 3.31 -10.98 -12.27
N GLY A 264 2.78 -9.76 -12.32
CA GLY A 264 1.36 -9.50 -12.62
C GLY A 264 0.37 -9.81 -11.49
N LYS A 265 0.79 -10.48 -10.41
CA LYS A 265 -0.04 -10.75 -9.21
C LYS A 265 0.65 -10.25 -7.94
N PRO A 266 0.28 -9.07 -7.41
CA PRO A 266 0.78 -8.59 -6.13
C PRO A 266 0.52 -9.61 -5.01
N GLY A 267 1.52 -9.85 -4.17
CA GLY A 267 1.34 -10.63 -2.94
C GLY A 267 0.77 -9.77 -1.81
N GLU A 268 0.48 -10.40 -0.68
CA GLU A 268 -0.15 -9.75 0.47
C GLU A 268 0.27 -10.36 1.81
N LYS A 269 0.39 -9.53 2.85
CA LYS A 269 0.45 -10.00 4.24
C LYS A 269 -0.95 -10.38 4.72
N ILE A 270 -1.16 -11.64 5.06
CA ILE A 270 -2.39 -12.10 5.71
C ILE A 270 -2.23 -11.87 7.20
N ALA A 271 -2.81 -10.77 7.69
CA ALA A 271 -2.70 -10.34 9.07
C ALA A 271 -4.07 -10.09 9.70
N PHE A 272 -4.16 -10.32 11.01
CA PHE A 272 -5.40 -10.17 11.76
C PHE A 272 -5.19 -9.22 12.94
N PHE A 273 -6.27 -8.52 13.28
CA PHE A 273 -6.39 -7.75 14.52
C PHE A 273 -7.83 -7.88 15.03
N SER A 274 -7.98 -8.11 16.33
CA SER A 274 -9.29 -8.31 16.97
C SER A 274 -10.20 -7.08 16.79
N GLU A 275 -11.51 -7.28 16.65
CA GLU A 275 -12.50 -6.19 16.72
C GLU A 275 -12.34 -5.37 18.00
N ASN A 276 -12.05 -6.05 19.12
CA ASN A 276 -11.82 -5.44 20.42
C ASN A 276 -10.33 -5.16 20.70
N ALA A 277 -9.47 -5.15 19.67
CA ALA A 277 -8.06 -4.84 19.85
C ALA A 277 -7.88 -3.45 20.49
N ALA A 278 -7.01 -3.38 21.49
CA ALA A 278 -6.69 -2.13 22.16
C ALA A 278 -6.19 -1.10 21.15
N ASN A 279 -6.77 0.10 21.22
CA ASN A 279 -6.28 1.26 20.50
C ASN A 279 -4.89 1.63 21.01
N ILE A 280 -3.91 1.69 20.10
CA ILE A 280 -2.50 2.01 20.42
C ILE A 280 -2.09 3.40 19.93
N GLY A 281 -2.98 4.12 19.26
CA GLY A 281 -2.71 5.46 18.72
C GLY A 281 -3.86 6.02 17.88
N SER A 282 -3.87 7.33 17.68
CA SER A 282 -4.84 8.04 16.83
C SER A 282 -4.43 7.98 15.35
N VAL A 283 -5.39 8.19 14.46
CA VAL A 283 -5.14 8.56 13.05
C VAL A 283 -5.82 9.90 12.84
N GLU A 284 -5.03 10.95 12.66
CA GLU A 284 -5.48 12.34 12.58
C GLU A 284 -5.33 12.91 11.19
N LYS A 285 -4.32 12.45 10.45
CA LYS A 285 -4.05 12.88 9.07
C LYS A 285 -3.97 11.68 8.14
N ASN A 286 -4.51 11.86 6.93
CA ASN A 286 -4.33 10.98 5.78
C ASN A 286 -3.87 11.84 4.61
N THR A 287 -2.61 11.66 4.22
CA THR A 287 -1.93 12.53 3.27
C THR A 287 -1.37 11.69 2.12
N PRO A 288 -0.92 12.32 1.02
CA PRO A 288 -0.19 11.61 -0.03
C PRO A 288 1.03 10.80 0.45
N PHE A 289 1.63 11.14 1.59
CA PHE A 289 2.87 10.55 2.11
C PHE A 289 2.65 9.62 3.31
N GLY A 290 1.42 9.30 3.66
CA GLY A 290 1.12 8.40 4.78
C GLY A 290 0.04 8.91 5.70
N ILE A 291 -0.13 8.16 6.79
CA ILE A 291 -1.00 8.52 7.91
C ILE A 291 -0.17 8.94 9.12
N TYR A 292 -0.74 9.84 9.91
CA TYR A 292 -0.07 10.41 11.08
C TYR A 292 -1.04 10.58 12.24
N GLY A 293 -0.49 10.53 13.44
CA GLY A 293 -1.19 10.74 14.70
C GLY A 293 -0.25 10.56 15.87
N HIS A 294 -0.80 10.23 17.03
CA HIS A 294 -0.06 10.09 18.28
C HIS A 294 -0.28 8.70 18.88
N LEU A 295 0.80 8.08 19.34
CA LEU A 295 0.76 6.81 20.05
C LEU A 295 0.19 6.97 21.47
N LYS A 296 -0.53 5.95 21.92
CA LYS A 296 -0.99 5.84 23.31
C LYS A 296 0.10 5.16 24.14
N GLY A 297 0.71 5.93 25.04
CA GLY A 297 1.68 5.43 26.00
C GLY A 297 3.10 5.28 25.42
N ARG A 298 4.11 5.54 26.25
CA ARG A 298 5.53 5.59 25.86
C ARG A 298 6.19 4.21 25.64
N GLY A 299 5.49 3.12 25.93
CA GLY A 299 6.11 1.78 26.11
C GLY A 299 5.80 0.73 25.05
N MET A 300 4.88 0.97 24.12
CA MET A 300 4.29 -0.13 23.33
C MET A 300 5.13 -0.61 22.13
N LEU A 301 6.17 0.13 21.71
CA LEU A 301 6.91 -0.17 20.47
C LEU A 301 8.45 -0.16 20.63
N ARG A 302 8.97 -0.21 21.85
CA ARG A 302 10.44 -0.22 22.07
C ARG A 302 11.05 -1.53 21.58
N SER A 303 11.81 -1.43 20.49
CA SER A 303 12.74 -2.47 20.05
C SER A 303 14.10 -2.15 20.65
N SER A 304 14.66 -3.06 21.44
CA SER A 304 15.95 -2.85 22.14
C SER A 304 17.13 -2.50 21.22
N ALA A 305 17.02 -2.79 19.92
CA ALA A 305 18.03 -2.48 18.93
C ALA A 305 18.10 -0.99 18.55
N TRP A 306 17.02 -0.22 18.75
CA TRP A 306 16.92 1.16 18.28
C TRP A 306 16.45 2.15 19.35
N ASP A 307 16.64 1.83 20.64
CA ASP A 307 16.15 2.65 21.75
C ASP A 307 16.66 4.10 21.76
N LYS A 308 17.79 4.38 21.09
CA LYS A 308 18.35 5.74 20.94
C LYS A 308 17.79 6.50 19.72
N GLY A 309 16.98 5.85 18.89
CA GLY A 309 16.56 6.38 17.60
C GLY A 309 17.68 6.41 16.57
N LEU A 310 17.28 6.72 15.34
CA LEU A 310 18.16 6.99 14.21
C LEU A 310 17.96 8.44 13.77
N PRO A 311 19.02 9.15 13.37
CA PRO A 311 18.86 10.44 12.73
C PRO A 311 18.08 10.28 11.41
N ALA A 312 17.16 11.19 11.14
CA ALA A 312 16.50 11.30 9.86
C ALA A 312 17.43 11.94 8.82
N ALA A 313 17.55 11.34 7.65
CA ALA A 313 18.33 11.90 6.55
C ALA A 313 17.50 12.90 5.74
N SER A 314 18.16 13.96 5.26
CA SER A 314 17.66 14.78 4.17
C SER A 314 17.66 14.01 2.85
N ALA A 315 16.85 14.43 1.86
CA ALA A 315 16.81 13.75 0.56
C ALA A 315 18.17 13.70 -0.15
N ASP A 316 19.01 14.73 0.01
CA ASP A 316 20.34 14.85 -0.62
C ASP A 316 21.40 13.91 -0.02
N GLU A 317 21.17 13.41 1.19
CA GLU A 317 22.07 12.44 1.85
C GLU A 317 21.85 11.01 1.36
N VAL A 318 20.71 10.73 0.71
CA VAL A 318 20.37 9.38 0.24
C VAL A 318 21.16 9.06 -1.03
N ARG A 319 21.85 7.91 -1.02
CA ARG A 319 22.70 7.47 -2.13
C ARG A 319 22.18 6.18 -2.75
N GLU A 320 22.44 5.99 -4.03
CA GLU A 320 22.30 4.68 -4.67
C GLU A 320 23.25 3.69 -3.99
N GLY A 321 22.80 2.45 -3.80
CA GLY A 321 23.59 1.39 -3.16
C GLY A 321 22.86 0.64 -2.05
N PRO A 322 23.60 -0.13 -1.22
CA PRO A 322 23.02 -0.98 -0.19
C PRO A 322 22.22 -0.19 0.85
N ALA A 323 21.10 -0.77 1.26
CA ALA A 323 20.25 -0.28 2.35
C ALA A 323 19.49 -1.46 2.96
N GLN A 324 18.74 -1.21 4.03
CA GLN A 324 17.89 -2.21 4.68
C GLN A 324 16.47 -1.70 4.84
N ILE A 325 15.50 -2.62 4.79
CA ILE A 325 14.12 -2.34 5.22
C ILE A 325 13.80 -3.11 6.51
N LEU A 326 12.98 -2.51 7.36
CA LEU A 326 12.40 -3.22 8.51
C LEU A 326 10.95 -3.61 8.23
N THR A 327 10.63 -4.90 8.39
CA THR A 327 9.25 -5.38 8.22
C THR A 327 8.98 -6.65 9.03
N VAL A 328 7.71 -7.00 9.18
CA VAL A 328 7.25 -8.26 9.78
C VAL A 328 6.80 -9.22 8.68
N LEU A 329 7.32 -10.45 8.71
CA LEU A 329 6.86 -11.55 7.84
C LEU A 329 6.04 -12.60 8.59
N ASN A 330 6.19 -12.71 9.92
CA ASN A 330 5.48 -13.67 10.75
C ASN A 330 5.32 -13.12 12.18
N GLY A 331 4.13 -13.25 12.74
CA GLY A 331 3.77 -12.80 14.06
C GLY A 331 3.84 -11.29 14.16
N THR A 332 4.62 -10.80 15.12
CA THR A 332 4.87 -9.38 15.38
C THR A 332 6.36 -9.02 15.30
N ARG A 333 7.20 -9.98 14.92
CA ARG A 333 8.67 -9.82 14.97
C ARG A 333 9.16 -8.97 13.82
N VAL A 334 9.66 -7.78 14.13
CA VAL A 334 10.34 -6.91 13.16
C VAL A 334 11.71 -7.50 12.82
N GLN A 335 12.02 -7.55 11.53
CA GLN A 335 13.29 -8.05 11.00
C GLN A 335 13.84 -7.11 9.94
N ALA A 336 15.16 -7.03 9.86
CA ALA A 336 15.87 -6.32 8.81
C ALA A 336 16.07 -7.22 7.58
N PHE A 337 15.89 -6.65 6.40
CA PHE A 337 16.10 -7.29 5.11
C PHE A 337 16.87 -6.37 4.17
N ASP A 338 17.86 -6.92 3.49
CA ASP A 338 18.71 -6.18 2.57
C ASP A 338 17.98 -5.80 1.27
N ILE A 339 18.21 -4.56 0.85
CA ILE A 339 17.74 -3.99 -0.41
C ILE A 339 18.89 -3.21 -1.08
N LEU A 340 18.68 -2.84 -2.34
CA LEU A 340 19.45 -1.82 -3.05
C LEU A 340 18.55 -0.63 -3.36
N ILE A 341 19.03 0.58 -3.07
CA ILE A 341 18.48 1.81 -3.65
C ILE A 341 19.07 1.92 -5.05
N LEU A 342 18.22 1.70 -6.07
CA LEU A 342 18.61 1.75 -7.48
C LEU A 342 18.64 3.19 -8.02
N ASN A 343 17.81 4.06 -7.45
CA ASN A 343 17.75 5.46 -7.80
C ASN A 343 17.21 6.26 -6.61
N SER A 344 17.78 7.42 -6.37
CA SER A 344 17.30 8.42 -5.42
C SER A 344 17.19 9.73 -6.18
N VAL A 345 15.98 10.26 -6.31
CA VAL A 345 15.74 11.52 -7.04
C VAL A 345 15.68 12.65 -6.03
N PRO A 346 16.66 13.57 -6.00
CA PRO A 346 16.55 14.79 -5.20
C PRO A 346 15.33 15.57 -5.66
N GLN A 347 14.42 15.85 -4.73
CA GLN A 347 13.12 16.42 -5.02
C GLN A 347 13.03 17.84 -4.44
N LYS A 348 12.74 18.82 -5.31
CA LYS A 348 12.41 20.19 -4.85
C LYS A 348 11.02 20.29 -4.22
N TYR A 349 10.14 19.33 -4.53
CA TYR A 349 8.76 19.29 -4.05
C TYR A 349 8.41 17.86 -3.61
N PRO A 350 7.57 17.70 -2.57
CA PRO A 350 7.16 16.39 -2.08
C PRO A 350 6.57 15.48 -3.17
N ALA A 351 7.07 14.25 -3.29
CA ALA A 351 6.52 13.26 -4.20
C ALA A 351 6.68 11.82 -3.66
N THR A 352 5.69 10.97 -3.98
CA THR A 352 5.55 9.61 -3.43
C THR A 352 6.51 8.57 -4.04
N LYS A 353 7.25 8.98 -5.08
CA LYS A 353 8.21 8.16 -5.84
C LYS A 353 9.59 8.84 -5.84
N GLY A 354 10.16 9.07 -4.66
CA GLY A 354 11.51 9.63 -4.51
C GLY A 354 12.61 8.60 -4.65
N LEU A 355 12.31 7.36 -4.25
CA LEU A 355 13.26 6.25 -4.28
C LEU A 355 12.76 5.15 -5.21
N VAL A 356 13.68 4.51 -5.92
CA VAL A 356 13.47 3.21 -6.55
C VAL A 356 14.33 2.20 -5.82
N ILE A 357 13.70 1.15 -5.30
CA ILE A 357 14.38 0.13 -4.50
C ILE A 357 14.22 -1.25 -5.12
N LYS A 358 15.17 -2.14 -4.81
CA LYS A 358 15.13 -3.55 -5.18
C LYS A 358 15.46 -4.43 -4.00
N VAL A 359 14.63 -5.43 -3.75
CA VAL A 359 14.89 -6.45 -2.74
C VAL A 359 16.02 -7.36 -3.19
N THR A 360 17.04 -7.51 -2.36
CA THR A 360 18.16 -8.43 -2.57
C THR A 360 18.23 -9.54 -1.54
N ASP A 361 17.56 -9.39 -0.40
CA ASP A 361 17.52 -10.41 0.65
C ASP A 361 16.84 -11.70 0.19
N LYS A 362 17.60 -12.80 0.19
CA LYS A 362 17.11 -14.11 -0.25
C LYS A 362 15.97 -14.64 0.61
N ARG A 363 15.96 -14.36 1.91
CA ARG A 363 14.93 -14.85 2.85
C ARG A 363 13.60 -14.17 2.56
N LEU A 364 13.63 -12.85 2.30
CA LEU A 364 12.44 -12.09 1.91
C LEU A 364 11.92 -12.59 0.56
N LEU A 365 12.77 -12.64 -0.47
CA LEU A 365 12.39 -13.10 -1.81
C LEU A 365 11.81 -14.52 -1.81
N GLN A 366 12.38 -15.43 -1.03
CA GLN A 366 11.86 -16.80 -0.90
C GLN A 366 10.45 -16.81 -0.31
N SER A 367 10.23 -16.03 0.75
CA SER A 367 8.98 -16.00 1.52
C SER A 367 7.87 -15.24 0.80
N THR A 368 8.19 -14.14 0.13
CA THR A 368 7.20 -13.17 -0.34
C THR A 368 7.19 -12.96 -1.86
N GLY A 369 8.25 -13.38 -2.57
CA GLY A 369 8.44 -13.07 -3.98
C GLY A 369 8.91 -11.64 -4.27
N GLY A 370 9.11 -10.83 -3.23
CA GLY A 370 9.47 -9.41 -3.34
C GLY A 370 8.66 -8.52 -2.41
N ILE A 371 8.42 -7.28 -2.81
CA ILE A 371 7.57 -6.33 -2.09
C ILE A 371 6.11 -6.75 -2.26
N ILE A 372 5.36 -6.80 -1.15
CA ILE A 372 3.96 -7.22 -1.13
C ILE A 372 3.10 -6.17 -0.41
N GLN A 373 1.79 -6.26 -0.61
CA GLN A 373 0.84 -5.42 0.12
C GLN A 373 0.98 -5.63 1.63
N GLY A 374 0.85 -4.53 2.39
CA GLY A 374 1.12 -4.51 3.83
C GLY A 374 2.59 -4.28 4.21
N MET A 375 3.55 -4.28 3.27
CA MET A 375 4.90 -3.75 3.51
C MET A 375 4.99 -2.23 3.40
N SER A 376 3.97 -1.59 2.85
CA SER A 376 3.95 -0.14 2.75
C SER A 376 4.10 0.50 4.12
N GLY A 377 5.06 1.42 4.22
CA GLY A 377 5.49 2.04 5.46
C GLY A 377 6.71 1.39 6.09
N SER A 378 7.23 0.28 5.56
CA SER A 378 8.48 -0.32 6.04
C SER A 378 9.62 0.70 5.98
N PRO A 379 10.24 1.06 7.11
CA PRO A 379 11.29 2.06 7.13
C PRO A 379 12.53 1.56 6.40
N ILE A 380 13.12 2.46 5.61
CA ILE A 380 14.34 2.25 4.84
C ILE A 380 15.48 2.91 5.60
N ILE A 381 16.53 2.14 5.89
CA ILE A 381 17.71 2.57 6.65
C ILE A 381 18.94 2.45 5.75
N GLN A 382 19.72 3.51 5.67
CA GLN A 382 20.99 3.54 4.93
C GLN A 382 22.00 4.35 5.73
N ASN A 383 23.24 3.85 5.83
CA ASN A 383 24.36 4.53 6.51
C ASN A 383 24.03 4.96 7.95
N GLY A 384 23.26 4.14 8.68
CA GLY A 384 22.85 4.46 10.06
C GLY A 384 21.80 5.56 10.17
N LYS A 385 21.20 6.03 9.08
CA LYS A 385 20.12 7.02 9.06
C LYS A 385 18.81 6.41 8.59
N LEU A 386 17.69 6.91 9.11
CA LEU A 386 16.38 6.64 8.52
C LEU A 386 16.25 7.51 7.27
N VAL A 387 16.09 6.90 6.09
CA VAL A 387 16.10 7.65 4.82
C VAL A 387 14.74 7.71 4.12
N GLY A 388 13.82 6.82 4.49
CA GLY A 388 12.51 6.78 3.85
C GLY A 388 11.64 5.62 4.26
N ALA A 389 10.59 5.37 3.47
CA ALA A 389 9.67 4.27 3.65
C ALA A 389 9.32 3.63 2.31
N VAL A 390 9.10 2.31 2.30
CA VAL A 390 8.56 1.58 1.15
C VAL A 390 7.12 2.04 0.90
N THR A 391 6.72 2.24 -0.37
CA THR A 391 5.34 2.62 -0.74
C THR A 391 4.68 1.57 -1.63
N HIS A 392 4.97 1.57 -2.92
CA HIS A 392 4.27 0.73 -3.91
C HIS A 392 5.23 -0.24 -4.59
N VAL A 393 4.76 -1.45 -4.87
CA VAL A 393 5.47 -2.46 -5.67
C VAL A 393 5.29 -2.20 -7.17
N PHE A 394 6.25 -2.60 -8.00
CA PHE A 394 6.08 -2.62 -9.44
C PHE A 394 5.24 -3.83 -9.87
N VAL A 395 4.21 -3.61 -10.69
CA VAL A 395 3.27 -4.66 -11.11
C VAL A 395 3.96 -5.78 -11.89
N ASN A 396 4.97 -5.45 -12.69
CA ASN A 396 5.70 -6.37 -13.55
C ASN A 396 7.00 -6.91 -12.94
N ASP A 397 7.45 -6.39 -11.81
CA ASP A 397 8.63 -6.90 -11.10
C ASP A 397 8.42 -6.72 -9.59
N PRO A 398 7.89 -7.74 -8.88
CA PRO A 398 7.63 -7.62 -7.46
C PRO A 398 8.92 -7.43 -6.65
N THR A 399 10.10 -7.71 -7.20
CA THR A 399 11.36 -7.46 -6.51
C THR A 399 11.71 -5.98 -6.43
N CYS A 400 11.08 -5.14 -7.25
CA CYS A 400 11.29 -3.70 -7.30
C CYS A 400 10.07 -2.92 -6.81
N GLY A 401 10.32 -1.72 -6.30
CA GLY A 401 9.25 -0.83 -5.83
C GLY A 401 9.72 0.61 -5.64
N TYR A 402 8.80 1.42 -5.18
CA TYR A 402 9.01 2.82 -4.85
C TYR A 402 9.17 3.02 -3.35
N GLY A 403 9.89 4.07 -3.00
CA GLY A 403 9.91 4.63 -1.65
C GLY A 403 9.70 6.14 -1.65
N VAL A 404 9.29 6.65 -0.49
CA VAL A 404 9.20 8.08 -0.18
C VAL A 404 10.34 8.45 0.76
N HIS A 405 10.92 9.64 0.59
CA HIS A 405 11.92 10.17 1.52
C HIS A 405 11.31 10.46 2.88
N ILE A 406 12.08 10.23 3.94
CA ILE A 406 11.62 10.47 5.32
C ILE A 406 11.28 11.95 5.54
N GLU A 407 12.03 12.85 4.91
CA GLU A 407 11.85 14.30 4.98
C GLU A 407 10.41 14.74 4.70
N TRP A 408 9.78 14.18 3.67
CA TRP A 408 8.39 14.49 3.31
C TRP A 408 7.40 13.99 4.35
N MET A 409 7.69 12.83 4.96
CA MET A 409 6.85 12.30 6.02
C MET A 409 6.95 13.15 7.29
N LEU A 410 8.14 13.69 7.58
CA LEU A 410 8.34 14.56 8.74
C LEU A 410 7.66 15.92 8.58
N GLN A 411 7.68 16.49 7.37
CA GLN A 411 6.92 17.71 7.08
C GLN A 411 5.42 17.53 7.34
N GLU A 412 4.83 16.42 6.91
CA GLU A 412 3.41 16.11 7.18
C GLU A 412 3.13 15.84 8.66
N ALA A 413 4.07 15.23 9.37
CA ALA A 413 4.01 15.04 10.82
C ALA A 413 4.17 16.36 11.61
N GLY A 414 4.55 17.46 10.95
CA GLY A 414 4.83 18.74 11.62
C GLY A 414 6.21 18.79 12.30
N MET A 415 7.12 17.89 11.94
CA MET A 415 8.46 17.73 12.46
C MET A 415 9.50 18.27 11.48
N ASP A 416 9.48 19.58 11.23
CA ASP A 416 10.34 20.20 10.23
C ASP A 416 11.50 20.97 10.88
N SER A 417 12.73 20.48 10.66
CA SER A 417 13.96 21.14 11.10
C SER A 417 14.23 22.45 10.34
N SER A 418 13.73 22.59 9.10
CA SER A 418 13.97 23.76 8.25
C SER A 418 13.08 24.97 8.61
N LYS A 419 11.88 24.74 9.17
CA LYS A 419 11.01 25.81 9.70
C LYS A 419 11.64 26.54 10.88
N ASN A 420 12.27 25.79 11.79
CA ASN A 420 12.93 26.38 12.96
C ASN A 420 14.10 27.29 12.57
N GLN A 421 14.88 26.92 11.54
CA GLN A 421 15.97 27.77 11.04
C GLN A 421 15.47 29.04 10.34
N ARG A 422 14.41 28.97 9.52
CA ARG A 422 13.84 30.17 8.86
C ARG A 422 13.13 31.11 9.83
N MET A 423 12.50 30.60 10.89
CA MET A 423 11.91 31.42 11.94
C MET A 423 12.97 32.08 12.83
N GLN A 424 14.08 31.39 13.13
CA GLN A 424 15.19 31.97 13.89
C GLN A 424 15.93 33.05 13.08
N GLN A 425 16.13 32.87 11.77
CA GLN A 425 16.73 33.89 10.90
C GLN A 425 15.83 35.10 10.64
N ALA A 426 14.51 34.96 10.79
CA ALA A 426 13.57 36.08 10.67
C ALA A 426 13.35 36.83 12.00
N ALA A 427 13.81 36.26 13.12
CA ALA A 427 13.73 36.84 14.46
C ALA A 427 15.07 37.41 14.96
N SER A 428 16.15 37.22 14.19
CA SER A 428 17.46 37.85 14.32
C SER A 428 17.61 38.96 13.28
#